data_AF-G0UVQ4-F1
#
_entry.id   AF-G0UVQ4-F1
#
_cell.length_a   1.000
_cell.length_b   1.000
_cell.length_c   1.000
_cell.angle_alpha   90.00
_cell.angle_beta   90.00
_cell.angle_gamma   90.00
#
_symmetry.space_group_name_H-M   'P 1'
#
loop_
_entity.id
_entity.type
_entity.pdbx_description
1 polymer ?
#
loop_
_entity_poly.entity_id
_entity_poly.type
_entity_poly.pdbx_seq_one_letter_code
_entity_poly.pdbx_strand_id
1 'polypeptide(L)'
;MAISRCGAGQLMESERLVKATDGCAMGNPDIPTLKEAATKVLSPEELRLLRQNMTVEKLEHAKYLRAHPEIDAIMRYAVRKLIMEQVEDPVNVLLEFFSTADLRAALEEQHPEAEKRAAALREKRGLTIAFPP
;
A
#
# COMPACT_ATOMS: atom_id res chain seq x y z
N MET A 1 30.06 46.24 -32.11
CA MET A 1 30.69 44.93 -31.80
C MET A 1 29.59 43.88 -31.77
N ALA A 2 29.69 42.90 -32.66
CA ALA A 2 28.81 41.74 -32.70
C ALA A 2 29.06 40.83 -31.49
N ILE A 3 28.04 40.08 -31.05
CA ILE A 3 28.11 38.64 -30.78
C ILE A 3 26.72 38.06 -31.07
N SER A 4 26.70 37.22 -32.09
CA SER A 4 25.68 36.23 -32.41
C SER A 4 25.82 35.04 -31.46
N ARG A 5 24.72 34.50 -30.94
CA ARG A 5 24.62 33.07 -30.59
C ARG A 5 23.22 32.53 -30.90
N CYS A 6 23.17 31.64 -31.88
CA CYS A 6 22.13 30.65 -32.11
C CYS A 6 21.86 29.80 -30.87
N GLY A 7 20.65 29.24 -30.78
CA GLY A 7 20.34 28.13 -29.89
C GLY A 7 18.85 27.87 -29.74
N ALA A 8 18.19 27.44 -30.82
CA ALA A 8 16.89 26.77 -30.72
C ALA A 8 17.04 25.52 -29.83
N GLY A 9 16.16 25.36 -28.84
CA GLY A 9 16.26 24.22 -27.93
C GLY A 9 15.06 24.10 -27.00
N GLN A 10 14.03 23.41 -27.50
CA GLN A 10 13.16 22.52 -26.75
C GLN A 10 12.35 23.09 -25.58
N LEU A 11 11.14 23.55 -25.93
CA LEU A 11 9.92 23.07 -25.28
C LEU A 11 10.00 21.54 -25.15
N MET A 12 9.89 20.99 -23.93
CA MET A 12 9.39 19.65 -23.56
C MET A 12 9.86 19.30 -22.14
N GLU A 13 9.27 19.93 -21.12
CA GLU A 13 9.46 19.56 -19.70
C GLU A 13 8.16 19.06 -19.06
N SER A 14 7.33 18.32 -19.82
CA SER A 14 6.04 17.80 -19.30
C SER A 14 5.86 16.28 -19.37
N GLU A 15 6.92 15.49 -19.59
CA GLU A 15 6.78 14.02 -19.73
C GLU A 15 7.47 13.19 -18.62
N ARG A 16 7.99 13.79 -17.55
CA ARG A 16 8.76 13.07 -16.52
C ARG A 16 7.99 12.62 -15.28
N LEU A 17 6.67 12.47 -15.32
CA LEU A 17 5.89 12.04 -14.14
C LEU A 17 4.94 10.87 -14.36
N VAL A 18 5.32 9.85 -15.15
CA VAL A 18 4.60 8.56 -15.21
C VAL A 18 5.56 7.35 -15.23
N LYS A 19 6.74 7.47 -14.60
CA LYS A 19 7.72 6.38 -14.49
C LYS A 19 8.03 6.04 -13.02
N ALA A 20 6.99 5.70 -12.27
CA ALA A 20 7.18 5.04 -10.97
C ALA A 20 5.88 4.33 -10.57
N THR A 21 5.69 3.11 -11.07
CA THR A 21 5.19 1.93 -10.33
C THR A 21 4.74 0.88 -11.35
N ASP A 22 5.68 0.13 -11.91
CA ASP A 22 5.40 -1.23 -12.39
C ASP A 22 6.49 -2.12 -11.80
N GLY A 23 6.13 -2.80 -10.71
CA GLY A 23 7.01 -3.72 -10.03
C GLY A 23 7.34 -4.92 -10.91
N CYS A 24 8.62 -5.29 -10.90
CA CYS A 24 9.16 -6.59 -11.34
C CYS A 24 8.83 -7.02 -12.79
N ALA A 25 9.40 -6.32 -13.78
CA ALA A 25 9.52 -6.87 -15.13
C ALA A 25 10.83 -7.64 -15.30
N MET A 26 10.86 -8.90 -14.83
CA MET A 26 11.66 -9.94 -15.49
C MET A 26 10.73 -10.64 -16.49
N GLY A 27 10.29 -9.90 -17.52
CA GLY A 27 9.33 -10.38 -18.50
C GLY A 27 10.03 -11.20 -19.59
N ASN A 28 9.66 -12.46 -19.73
CA ASN A 28 9.96 -13.22 -20.93
C ASN A 28 9.28 -12.49 -22.12
N PRO A 29 10.04 -12.06 -23.16
CA PRO A 29 9.49 -11.31 -24.29
C PRO A 29 8.41 -12.07 -25.07
N ASP A 30 8.31 -13.39 -24.88
CA ASP A 30 7.32 -14.24 -25.54
C ASP A 30 5.96 -14.28 -24.82
N ILE A 31 5.86 -13.78 -23.58
CA ILE A 31 4.61 -13.77 -22.81
C ILE A 31 3.98 -12.37 -22.89
N PRO A 32 2.79 -12.22 -23.51
CA PRO A 32 2.15 -10.93 -23.64
C PRO A 32 1.84 -10.34 -22.27
N THR A 33 2.01 -9.03 -22.14
CA THR A 33 1.60 -8.34 -20.92
C THR A 33 0.09 -8.47 -20.72
N LEU A 34 -0.39 -8.39 -19.47
CA LEU A 34 -1.83 -8.42 -19.18
C LEU A 34 -2.61 -7.40 -20.03
N LYS A 35 -2.01 -6.23 -20.26
CA LYS A 35 -2.57 -5.18 -21.11
C LYS A 35 -2.68 -5.62 -22.57
N GLU A 36 -1.62 -6.21 -23.13
CA GLU A 36 -1.62 -6.72 -24.50
C GLU A 36 -2.61 -7.86 -24.71
N ALA A 37 -2.66 -8.80 -23.75
CA ALA A 37 -3.62 -9.90 -23.77
C ALA A 37 -5.05 -9.38 -23.72
N ALA A 38 -5.35 -8.44 -22.80
CA ALA A 38 -6.67 -7.84 -22.69
C ALA A 38 -7.09 -7.09 -23.96
N THR A 39 -6.17 -6.39 -24.64
CA THR A 39 -6.46 -5.71 -25.91
C THR A 39 -6.66 -6.63 -27.10
N LYS A 40 -6.19 -7.88 -27.04
CA LYS A 40 -6.41 -8.89 -28.09
C LYS A 40 -7.75 -9.62 -27.93
N VAL A 41 -8.30 -9.64 -26.71
CA VAL A 41 -9.49 -10.45 -26.37
C VAL A 41 -10.74 -9.57 -26.21
N LEU A 42 -10.60 -8.37 -25.65
CA LEU A 42 -11.72 -7.49 -25.34
C LEU A 42 -11.84 -6.38 -26.37
N SER A 43 -13.08 -6.03 -26.72
CA SER A 43 -13.36 -4.85 -27.52
C SER A 43 -12.95 -3.55 -26.78
N PRO A 44 -12.74 -2.44 -27.51
CA PRO A 44 -12.45 -1.14 -26.88
C PRO A 44 -13.50 -0.70 -25.86
N GLU A 45 -14.78 -0.95 -26.15
CA GLU A 45 -15.90 -0.65 -25.26
C GLU A 45 -15.86 -1.50 -23.97
N GLU A 46 -15.60 -2.80 -24.08
CA GLU A 46 -15.46 -3.72 -22.94
C GLU A 46 -14.24 -3.36 -22.09
N LEU A 47 -13.11 -2.99 -22.70
CA LEU A 47 -11.95 -2.49 -21.97
C LEU A 47 -12.25 -1.20 -21.20
N ARG A 48 -13.03 -0.30 -21.80
CA ARG A 48 -13.45 0.94 -21.14
C ARG A 48 -14.33 0.64 -19.94
N LEU A 49 -15.32 -0.25 -20.10
CA LEU A 49 -16.19 -0.70 -19.01
C LEU A 49 -15.41 -1.40 -17.90
N LEU A 50 -14.49 -2.30 -18.25
CA LEU A 50 -13.64 -3.00 -17.29
C LEU A 50 -12.81 -2.01 -16.45
N ARG A 51 -12.21 -1.00 -17.09
CA ARG A 51 -11.46 0.04 -16.37
C ARG A 51 -12.37 0.83 -15.43
N GLN A 52 -13.56 1.21 -15.88
CA GLN A 52 -14.52 1.94 -15.05
C GLN A 52 -14.95 1.11 -13.83
N ASN A 53 -15.31 -0.14 -14.04
CA ASN A 53 -15.70 -1.06 -12.97
C ASN A 53 -14.56 -1.25 -11.97
N MET A 54 -13.34 -1.48 -12.45
CA MET A 54 -12.17 -1.62 -11.58
C MET A 54 -11.91 -0.35 -10.74
N THR A 55 -12.12 0.84 -11.31
CA THR A 55 -12.00 2.09 -10.55
C THR A 55 -13.07 2.19 -9.47
N VAL A 56 -14.33 1.84 -9.78
CA VAL A 56 -15.43 1.85 -8.81
C VAL A 56 -15.16 0.85 -7.69
N GLU A 57 -14.78 -0.38 -8.00
CA GLU A 57 -14.46 -1.41 -7.00
C GLU A 57 -13.29 -0.99 -6.10
N LYS A 58 -12.22 -0.42 -6.67
CA LYS A 58 -11.10 0.10 -5.88
C LYS A 58 -11.52 1.21 -4.92
N LEU A 59 -12.43 2.09 -5.34
CA LEU A 59 -12.96 3.14 -4.48
C LEU A 59 -13.82 2.56 -3.35
N GLU A 60 -14.68 1.60 -3.65
CA GLU A 60 -15.51 0.95 -2.63
C GLU A 60 -14.68 0.15 -1.63
N HIS A 61 -13.65 -0.59 -2.07
CA HIS A 61 -12.71 -1.24 -1.17
C HIS A 61 -11.97 -0.24 -0.28
N ALA A 62 -11.52 0.90 -0.83
CA ALA A 62 -10.88 1.94 -0.03
C ALA A 62 -11.84 2.57 0.98
N LYS A 63 -13.12 2.75 0.64
CA LYS A 63 -14.14 3.22 1.58
C LYS A 63 -14.39 2.20 2.68
N TYR A 64 -14.53 0.93 2.32
CA TYR A 64 -14.70 -0.18 3.26
C TYR A 64 -13.54 -0.22 4.26
N LEU A 65 -12.30 -0.22 3.79
CA LEU A 65 -11.13 -0.24 4.68
C LEU A 65 -11.04 1.00 5.60
N ARG A 66 -11.49 2.18 5.16
CA ARG A 66 -11.57 3.37 6.03
C ARG A 66 -12.68 3.27 7.06
N ALA A 67 -13.80 2.63 6.72
CA ALA A 67 -14.92 2.43 7.63
C ALA A 67 -14.63 1.36 8.70
N HIS A 68 -13.67 0.48 8.44
CA HIS A 68 -13.32 -0.67 9.28
C HIS A 68 -11.87 -0.60 9.80
N PRO A 69 -11.54 0.35 10.70
CA PRO A 69 -10.18 0.50 11.26
C PRO A 69 -9.71 -0.74 12.05
N GLU A 70 -10.63 -1.57 12.52
CA GLU A 70 -10.35 -2.86 13.17
C GLU A 70 -9.55 -3.80 12.25
N ILE A 71 -9.82 -3.77 10.94
CA ILE A 71 -9.10 -4.61 9.97
C ILE A 71 -7.62 -4.22 9.95
N ASP A 72 -7.34 -2.92 9.89
CA ASP A 72 -5.98 -2.40 9.88
C ASP A 72 -5.24 -2.67 11.21
N ALA A 73 -5.95 -2.63 12.34
CA ALA A 73 -5.39 -3.00 13.64
C ALA A 73 -4.98 -4.49 13.68
N ILE A 74 -5.86 -5.39 13.23
CA ILE A 74 -5.60 -6.83 13.20
C ILE A 74 -4.44 -7.14 12.24
N MET A 75 -4.44 -6.54 11.05
CA MET A 75 -3.36 -6.74 10.08
C MET A 75 -2.01 -6.29 10.64
N ARG A 76 -1.95 -5.15 11.33
CA ARG A 76 -0.73 -4.68 11.99
C ARG A 76 -0.26 -5.60 13.12
N TYR A 77 -1.18 -6.17 13.88
CA TYR A 77 -0.85 -7.20 14.87
C TYR A 77 -0.27 -8.44 14.21
N ALA A 78 -0.95 -8.97 13.19
CA ALA A 78 -0.55 -10.19 12.51
C ALA A 78 0.84 -10.05 11.86
N VAL A 79 1.11 -8.94 11.16
CA VAL A 79 2.42 -8.65 10.57
C VAL A 79 3.51 -8.54 11.65
N ARG A 80 3.22 -7.89 12.77
CA ARG A 80 4.18 -7.79 13.88
C ARG A 80 4.52 -9.17 14.46
N LYS A 81 3.51 -10.03 14.63
CA LYS A 81 3.69 -11.40 15.10
C LYS A 81 4.63 -12.17 14.16
N LEU A 82 4.39 -12.12 12.86
CA LEU A 82 5.26 -12.75 11.87
C LEU A 82 6.72 -12.26 11.94
N ILE A 83 6.91 -10.94 12.08
CA ILE A 83 8.26 -10.35 12.18
C ILE A 83 8.97 -10.81 13.45
N MET A 84 8.26 -10.86 14.58
CA MET A 84 8.83 -11.27 15.86
C MET A 84 9.15 -12.77 15.91
N GLU A 85 8.30 -13.60 15.31
CA GLU A 85 8.42 -15.07 15.34
C GLU A 85 9.31 -15.63 14.22
N GLN A 86 9.68 -14.82 13.21
CA GLN A 86 10.49 -15.22 12.04
C GLN A 86 10.06 -16.57 11.45
N VAL A 87 8.75 -16.72 11.25
CA VAL A 87 8.15 -17.97 10.80
C VAL A 87 8.52 -18.30 9.35
N GLU A 88 8.84 -19.57 9.11
CA GLU A 88 9.26 -20.10 7.80
C GLU A 88 8.14 -20.03 6.76
N ASP A 89 6.89 -20.26 7.19
CA ASP A 89 5.69 -20.14 6.35
C ASP A 89 4.71 -19.11 6.91
N PRO A 90 4.90 -17.82 6.59
CA PRO A 90 4.06 -16.75 7.11
C PRO A 90 2.63 -16.82 6.58
N VAL A 91 2.40 -17.41 5.41
CA VAL A 91 1.06 -17.45 4.80
C VAL A 91 0.17 -18.43 5.55
N ASN A 92 0.64 -19.66 5.78
CA ASN A 92 -0.13 -20.65 6.52
C ASN A 92 -0.42 -20.22 7.97
N VAL A 93 0.56 -19.58 8.62
CA VAL A 93 0.38 -19.03 9.97
C VAL A 93 -0.70 -17.94 10.01
N LEU A 94 -0.72 -17.06 9.01
CA LEU A 94 -1.78 -16.04 8.90
C LEU A 94 -3.14 -16.68 8.63
N LEU A 95 -3.22 -17.68 7.76
CA LEU A 95 -4.47 -18.37 7.47
C LEU A 95 -5.04 -19.04 8.72
N GLU A 96 -4.19 -19.71 9.51
CA GLU A 96 -4.59 -20.31 10.78
C GLU A 96 -5.05 -19.23 11.77
N PHE A 97 -4.29 -18.13 11.90
CA PHE A 97 -4.64 -17.00 12.76
C PHE A 97 -6.02 -16.40 12.40
N PHE A 98 -6.27 -16.09 11.13
CA PHE A 98 -7.55 -15.48 10.72
C PHE A 98 -8.74 -16.44 10.77
N SER A 99 -8.51 -17.75 10.71
CA SER A 99 -9.59 -18.75 10.72
C SER A 99 -9.94 -19.25 12.12
N THR A 100 -9.00 -19.23 13.06
CA THR A 100 -9.18 -19.85 14.39
C THR A 100 -9.09 -18.88 15.55
N ALA A 101 -8.45 -17.71 15.37
CA ALA A 101 -8.25 -16.79 16.48
C ALA A 101 -9.51 -15.96 16.76
N ASP A 102 -9.77 -15.74 18.05
CA ASP A 102 -10.64 -14.65 18.46
C ASP A 102 -9.90 -13.32 18.21
N LEU A 103 -10.19 -12.74 17.05
CA LEU A 103 -9.53 -11.52 16.59
C LEU A 103 -9.76 -10.33 17.52
N ARG A 104 -10.83 -10.33 18.33
CA ARG A 104 -11.09 -9.28 19.32
C ARG A 104 -10.18 -9.44 20.53
N ALA A 105 -10.05 -10.67 21.05
CA ALA A 105 -9.13 -10.95 22.14
C ALA A 105 -7.66 -10.67 21.76
N ALA A 106 -7.27 -10.99 20.51
CA ALA A 106 -5.92 -10.70 20.00
C ALA A 106 -5.61 -9.19 19.92
N LEU A 107 -6.62 -8.36 19.66
CA LEU A 107 -6.45 -6.90 19.67
C LEU A 107 -6.28 -6.34 21.09
N GLU A 108 -7.03 -6.88 22.06
CA GLU A 108 -6.97 -6.45 23.46
C GLU A 108 -5.62 -6.77 24.12
N GLU A 109 -4.99 -7.90 23.75
CA GLU A 109 -3.66 -8.29 24.23
C GLU A 109 -2.57 -7.28 23.83
N GLN A 110 -2.74 -6.57 22.70
CA GLN A 110 -1.76 -5.62 22.20
C GLN A 110 -1.77 -4.27 22.95
N HIS A 111 -2.91 -3.87 23.49
CA HIS A 111 -3.11 -2.57 24.15
C HIS A 111 -2.27 -2.34 25.41
N PRO A 112 -2.22 -3.26 26.41
CA PRO A 112 -1.53 -2.99 27.66
C PRO A 112 0.01 -2.92 27.51
N GLU A 113 0.59 -3.70 26.60
CA GLU A 113 2.02 -3.71 26.31
C GLU A 113 2.45 -2.50 25.46
N ALA A 114 1.67 -2.15 24.44
CA ALA A 114 1.97 -1.01 23.57
C ALA A 114 1.79 0.34 24.28
N GLU A 115 0.77 0.48 25.13
CA GLU A 115 0.58 1.68 25.96
C GLU A 115 1.69 1.85 26.99
N LYS A 116 2.13 0.77 27.64
CA LYS A 116 3.28 0.81 28.57
C LYS A 116 4.57 1.20 27.85
N ARG A 117 4.83 0.68 26.65
CA ARG A 117 6.01 1.06 25.84
C ARG A 117 5.93 2.49 25.33
N ALA A 118 4.75 2.95 24.89
CA ALA A 118 4.53 4.33 24.46
C ALA A 118 4.64 5.32 25.64
N ALA A 119 4.13 4.96 26.82
CA ALA A 119 4.26 5.72 28.05
C ALA A 119 5.73 5.81 28.50
N ALA A 120 6.45 4.69 28.50
CA ALA A 120 7.88 4.67 28.81
C ALA A 120 8.72 5.47 27.79
N LEU A 121 8.32 5.50 26.52
CA LEU A 121 8.95 6.36 25.50
C LEU A 121 8.64 7.84 25.70
N ARG A 122 7.42 8.19 26.16
CA ARG A 122 7.06 9.58 26.52
C ARG A 122 7.84 10.05 27.73
N GLU A 123 7.98 9.21 28.75
CA GLU A 123 8.77 9.45 29.95
C GLU A 123 10.26 9.63 29.62
N LYS A 124 10.84 8.71 28.83
CA LYS A 124 12.24 8.79 28.38
C LYS A 124 12.53 9.98 27.47
N ARG A 125 11.53 10.50 26.75
CA ARG A 125 11.68 11.66 25.85
C ARG A 125 11.30 13.00 26.50
N GLY A 126 10.89 13.02 27.77
CA GLY A 126 10.55 14.24 28.49
C GLY A 126 9.44 15.08 27.83
N LEU A 127 8.62 14.48 26.96
CA LEU A 127 7.56 15.17 26.23
C LEU A 127 6.27 15.18 27.05
N THR A 128 6.25 15.97 28.12
CA THR A 128 5.01 16.52 28.65
C THR A 128 4.59 17.64 27.71
N ILE A 129 3.78 17.33 26.70
CA ILE A 129 3.05 18.38 25.99
C ILE A 129 1.99 18.88 26.97
N ALA A 130 2.38 19.88 27.78
CA ALA A 130 1.42 20.72 28.48
C ALA A 130 0.73 21.57 27.41
N PHE A 131 -0.53 21.27 27.11
CA PHE A 131 -1.37 22.18 26.36
C PHE A 131 -1.60 23.41 27.25
N PRO A 132 -1.26 24.64 26.82
CA PRO A 132 -1.67 25.84 27.53
C PRO A 132 -3.21 26.00 27.45
N PRO A 133 -3.81 26.69 28.44
CA PRO A 133 -5.27 26.77 28.61
C PRO A 133 -6.00 27.41 27.44
#